data_AF-A0A964GJN7-F1
#
_entry.id   AF-A0A964GJN7-F1
#
_cell.length_a   1.000
_cell.length_b   1.000
_cell.length_c   1.000
_cell.angle_alpha   90.00
_cell.angle_beta   90.00
_cell.angle_gamma   90.00
#
_symmetry.space_group_name_H-M   'P 1'
#
loop_
_entity.id
_entity.type
_entity.pdbx_description
1 polymer ?
#
loop_
_entity_poly.entity_id
_entity_poly.type
_entity_poly.pdbx_seq_one_letter_code
_entity_poly.pdbx_strand_id
1 'polypeptide(L)'
;MSYALSHNSFVCLKAQTNLSGHFTHILRDESNGARAKATLQTEVYLGQVNVVIRMGSTVNSLTLPANNLASARKVAAHLEAIANGKLDTADMPQIESVLADVA
;
A
#
# COMPACT_ATOMS: atom_id res chain seq x y z
N MET A 1 14.89 13.84 -0.67
CA MET A 1 13.57 13.59 -1.29
C MET A 1 12.57 13.43 -0.15
N SER A 2 11.43 14.09 -0.26
CA SER A 2 10.37 14.03 0.77
C SER A 2 9.01 13.82 0.09
N TYR A 3 8.88 12.70 -0.61
CA TYR A 3 7.63 12.30 -1.23
C TYR A 3 6.56 12.05 -0.16
N ALA A 4 5.43 12.73 -0.29
CA ALA A 4 4.28 12.59 0.59
C ALA A 4 2.99 12.35 -0.21
N LEU A 5 2.04 11.67 0.42
CA LEU A 5 0.70 11.50 -0.13
C LEU A 5 -0.12 12.77 0.14
N SER A 6 -0.88 13.24 -0.84
CA SER A 6 -1.74 14.42 -0.62
C SER A 6 -2.90 14.09 0.32
N HIS A 7 -3.44 15.10 1.02
CA HIS A 7 -4.60 14.92 1.90
C HIS A 7 -5.81 14.28 1.16
N ASN A 8 -6.09 14.74 -0.06
CA ASN A 8 -7.18 14.19 -0.88
C ASN A 8 -6.91 12.72 -1.25
N SER A 9 -5.67 12.41 -1.67
CA SER A 9 -5.25 11.03 -1.94
C SER A 9 -5.41 10.14 -0.71
N PHE A 10 -5.16 10.68 0.50
CA PHE A 10 -5.33 9.92 1.74
C PHE A 10 -6.81 9.65 2.05
N VAL A 11 -7.70 10.62 1.79
CA VAL A 11 -9.15 10.42 1.91
C VAL A 11 -9.62 9.32 0.96
N CYS A 12 -9.15 9.33 -0.30
CA CYS A 12 -9.43 8.26 -1.26
C CYS A 12 -8.87 6.92 -0.78
N LEU A 13 -7.62 6.89 -0.32
CA LEU A 13 -6.98 5.68 0.19
C LEU A 13 -7.79 5.03 1.31
N LYS A 14 -8.29 5.83 2.26
CA LYS A 14 -9.15 5.35 3.36
C LYS A 14 -10.43 4.67 2.85
N ALA A 15 -11.05 5.20 1.80
CA ALA A 15 -12.22 4.55 1.20
C ALA A 15 -11.80 3.26 0.45
N GLN A 16 -10.68 3.30 -0.25
CA GLN A 16 -10.15 2.21 -1.06
C GLN A 16 -9.69 1.00 -0.25
N THR A 17 -9.23 1.17 0.99
CA THR A 17 -8.93 0.03 1.89
C THR A 17 -10.15 -0.81 2.27
N ASN A 18 -11.35 -0.36 1.87
CA ASN A 18 -12.62 -1.06 2.09
C ASN A 18 -13.22 -1.62 0.79
N LEU A 19 -12.52 -1.45 -0.33
CA LEU A 19 -12.93 -1.89 -1.64
C LEU A 19 -11.91 -2.89 -2.16
N SER A 20 -12.36 -3.83 -3.00
CA SER A 20 -11.45 -4.64 -3.81
C SER A 20 -11.28 -3.99 -5.18
N GLY A 21 -10.06 -3.83 -5.66
CA GLY A 21 -9.80 -3.23 -6.96
C GLY A 21 -8.39 -2.69 -7.13
N HIS A 22 -8.18 -1.99 -8.25
CA HIS A 22 -6.90 -1.36 -8.58
C HIS A 22 -7.01 0.16 -8.53
N PHE A 23 -6.10 0.79 -7.81
CA PHE A 23 -6.08 2.23 -7.58
C PHE A 23 -4.70 2.80 -7.89
N THR A 24 -4.65 4.02 -8.43
CA THR A 24 -3.39 4.72 -8.69
C THR A 24 -3.28 5.92 -7.77
N HIS A 25 -2.12 6.07 -7.13
CA HIS A 25 -1.76 7.20 -6.28
C HIS A 25 -0.52 7.89 -6.82
N ILE A 26 -0.48 9.21 -6.69
CA ILE A 26 0.68 10.02 -7.03
C ILE A 26 1.18 10.69 -5.75
N LEU A 27 2.39 10.33 -5.33
CA LEU A 27 3.11 11.01 -4.27
C LEU A 27 3.88 12.18 -4.86
N ARG A 28 3.99 13.27 -4.11
CA ARG A 28 4.65 14.50 -4.55
C ARG A 28 5.78 14.84 -3.59
N ASP A 29 6.93 15.22 -4.13
CA ASP A 29 8.01 15.84 -3.37
C ASP A 29 7.83 17.36 -3.44
N GLU A 30 7.51 17.98 -2.30
CA GLU A 30 7.24 19.42 -2.24
C GLU A 30 8.50 20.27 -2.44
N SER A 31 9.70 19.71 -2.23
CA SER A 31 10.95 20.47 -2.35
C SER A 31 11.38 20.71 -3.80
N ASN A 32 10.99 19.84 -4.72
CA ASN A 32 11.43 19.91 -6.13
C ASN A 32 10.30 19.66 -7.15
N GLY A 33 9.07 19.40 -6.70
CA GLY A 33 7.92 19.13 -7.56
C GLY A 33 7.93 17.74 -8.23
N ALA A 34 8.87 16.87 -7.88
CA ALA A 34 8.95 15.52 -8.40
C ALA A 34 7.73 14.69 -7.99
N ARG A 35 7.42 13.66 -8.79
CA ARG A 35 6.22 12.82 -8.59
C ARG A 35 6.58 11.36 -8.69
N ALA A 36 6.09 10.56 -7.74
CA ALA A 36 6.21 9.10 -7.75
C ALA A 36 4.82 8.48 -7.95
N LYS A 37 4.71 7.54 -8.91
CA LYS A 37 3.47 6.82 -9.17
C LYS A 37 3.47 5.49 -8.44
N ALA A 38 2.44 5.26 -7.63
CA ALA A 38 2.14 3.98 -7.01
C ALA A 38 0.83 3.41 -7.56
N THR A 39 0.78 2.10 -7.78
CA THR A 39 -0.46 1.37 -8.00
C THR A 39 -0.72 0.45 -6.81
N LEU A 40 -1.94 0.49 -6.30
CA LEU A 40 -2.43 -0.36 -5.23
C LEU A 40 -3.43 -1.35 -5.84
N GLN A 41 -3.27 -2.62 -5.53
CA GLN A 41 -4.32 -3.62 -5.68
C GLN A 41 -4.80 -3.98 -4.29
N THR A 42 -6.09 -3.84 -4.03
CA THR A 42 -6.70 -4.19 -2.75
C THR A 42 -7.64 -5.37 -2.94
N GLU A 43 -7.63 -6.28 -1.98
CA GLU A 43 -8.54 -7.42 -1.91
C GLU A 43 -9.06 -7.55 -0.49
N VAL A 44 -10.35 -7.29 -0.31
CA VAL A 44 -11.02 -7.38 0.98
C VAL A 44 -11.62 -8.77 1.16
N TYR A 45 -11.26 -9.45 2.24
CA TYR A 45 -11.75 -10.79 2.56
C TYR A 45 -11.82 -10.98 4.09
N LEU A 46 -12.93 -11.53 4.59
CA LEU A 46 -13.17 -11.87 6.01
C LEU A 46 -12.74 -10.77 7.01
N GLY A 47 -13.03 -9.50 6.72
CA GLY A 47 -12.69 -8.38 7.60
C GLY A 47 -11.22 -7.95 7.57
N GLN A 48 -10.44 -8.50 6.65
CA GLN A 48 -9.08 -8.07 6.33
C GLN A 48 -9.03 -7.48 4.91
N VAL A 49 -8.00 -6.71 4.65
CA VAL A 49 -7.64 -6.21 3.33
C VAL A 49 -6.19 -6.58 3.05
N ASN A 50 -5.97 -7.30 1.95
CA ASN A 50 -4.66 -7.44 1.35
C ASN A 50 -4.43 -6.26 0.42
N VAL A 51 -3.28 -5.61 0.54
CA VAL A 51 -2.89 -4.45 -0.26
C VAL A 51 -1.55 -4.75 -0.91
N VAL A 52 -1.54 -4.93 -2.22
CA VAL A 52 -0.33 -5.03 -3.03
C VAL A 52 0.01 -3.64 -3.58
N ILE A 53 1.16 -3.11 -3.18
CA ILE A 53 1.70 -1.83 -3.60
C ILE A 53 2.78 -2.09 -4.65
N ARG A 54 2.67 -1.44 -5.81
CA ARG A 54 3.71 -1.44 -6.85
C ARG A 54 4.16 -0.02 -7.14
N MET A 55 5.46 0.24 -7.09
CA MET A 55 6.06 1.55 -7.35
C MET A 55 7.41 1.35 -8.03
N GLY A 56 7.53 1.76 -9.30
CA GLY A 56 8.72 1.45 -10.10
C GLY A 56 8.94 -0.05 -10.24
N SER A 57 10.14 -0.53 -9.89
CA SER A 57 10.50 -1.95 -9.83
C SER A 57 10.09 -2.65 -8.53
N THR A 58 9.59 -1.91 -7.55
CA THR A 58 9.31 -2.42 -6.21
C THR A 58 7.88 -2.92 -6.10
N VAL A 59 7.69 -4.11 -5.54
CA VAL A 59 6.39 -4.70 -5.20
C VAL A 59 6.39 -5.08 -3.71
N ASN A 60 5.37 -4.64 -2.96
CA ASN A 60 5.17 -4.99 -1.56
C ASN A 60 3.73 -5.41 -1.31
N SER A 61 3.51 -6.26 -0.33
CA SER A 61 2.16 -6.66 0.10
C SER A 61 1.98 -6.46 1.59
N LEU A 62 0.80 -6.00 1.98
CA LEU A 62 0.41 -5.80 3.37
C LEU A 62 -0.95 -6.46 3.60
N THR A 63 -1.07 -7.24 4.67
CA THR A 63 -2.37 -7.70 5.14
C THR A 63 -2.73 -6.92 6.39
N LEU A 64 -3.88 -6.24 6.38
CA LEU A 64 -4.31 -5.33 7.43
C LEU A 64 -5.79 -5.56 7.75
N PRO A 65 -6.28 -5.19 8.95
CA PRO A 65 -7.72 -5.14 9.22
C PRO A 65 -8.43 -4.18 8.27
N ALA A 66 -9.56 -4.59 7.68
CA ALA A 66 -10.40 -3.75 6.84
C ALA A 66 -11.15 -2.69 7.68
N ASN A 67 -11.69 -1.64 7.03
CA ASN A 67 -12.50 -0.59 7.67
C ASN A 67 -11.82 0.16 8.82
N ASN A 68 -10.48 0.17 8.86
CA ASN A 68 -9.72 0.71 9.97
C ASN A 68 -8.84 1.89 9.52
N LEU A 69 -9.03 3.05 10.16
CA LEU A 69 -8.24 4.26 9.90
C LEU A 69 -6.74 4.03 10.14
N ALA A 70 -6.38 3.22 11.13
CA ALA A 70 -4.99 2.87 11.39
C ALA A 70 -4.39 2.05 10.23
N SER A 71 -5.17 1.17 9.59
CA SER A 71 -4.74 0.45 8.38
C SER A 71 -4.48 1.41 7.23
N ALA A 72 -5.38 2.37 6.97
CA ALA A 72 -5.18 3.38 5.93
C ALA A 72 -3.92 4.23 6.19
N ARG A 73 -3.66 4.61 7.45
CA ARG A 73 -2.42 5.30 7.85
C ARG A 73 -1.17 4.44 7.63
N LYS A 74 -1.23 3.15 7.94
CA LYS A 74 -0.12 2.22 7.68
C LYS A 74 0.19 2.11 6.19
N VAL A 75 -0.83 1.97 5.34
CA VAL A 75 -0.64 1.92 3.88
C VAL A 75 -0.03 3.23 3.36
N ALA A 76 -0.51 4.39 3.84
CA ALA A 76 0.07 5.68 3.48
C ALA A 76 1.55 5.80 3.88
N ALA A 77 1.88 5.43 5.12
CA ALA A 77 3.26 5.43 5.61
C ALA A 77 4.16 4.49 4.79
N HIS A 78 3.63 3.32 4.37
CA HIS A 78 4.37 2.41 3.49
C HIS A 78 4.62 3.01 2.11
N LEU A 79 3.61 3.65 1.50
CA LEU A 79 3.78 4.33 0.21
C LEU A 79 4.87 5.40 0.27
N GLU A 80 4.87 6.20 1.34
CA GLU A 80 5.89 7.23 1.56
C GLU A 80 7.26 6.64 1.86
N ALA A 81 7.34 5.57 2.66
CA ALA A 81 8.61 4.91 2.94
C ALA A 81 9.25 4.34 1.67
N ILE A 82 8.47 3.69 0.79
CA ILE A 82 8.95 3.17 -0.51
C ILE A 82 9.41 4.33 -1.40
N ALA A 83 8.59 5.37 -1.56
CA ALA A 83 8.92 6.51 -2.42
C ALA A 83 10.19 7.26 -1.96
N ASN A 84 10.45 7.29 -0.66
CA ASN A 84 11.63 7.92 -0.08
C ASN A 84 12.83 6.95 0.08
N GLY A 85 12.74 5.72 -0.43
CA GLY A 85 13.83 4.73 -0.35
C GLY A 85 14.16 4.27 1.08
N LYS A 86 13.22 4.40 2.02
CA LYS A 86 13.37 4.02 3.43
C LYS A 86 12.95 2.58 3.73
N LEU A 87 12.33 1.92 2.76
CA LEU A 87 11.95 0.52 2.86
C LEU A 87 12.85 -0.28 1.92
N ASP A 88 13.77 -1.06 2.48
CA ASP A 88 14.57 -2.03 1.73
C ASP A 88 13.74 -3.31 1.61
N THR A 89 13.27 -3.63 0.40
CA THR A 89 12.12 -4.52 0.18
C THR A 89 12.54 -5.96 -0.11
N ALA A 90 13.78 -6.32 0.22
CA ALA A 90 14.30 -7.69 0.06
C ALA A 90 13.84 -8.65 1.16
N ASP A 91 13.29 -8.14 2.28
CA ASP A 91 12.98 -8.94 3.46
C ASP A 91 11.53 -8.71 3.92
N MET A 92 10.58 -9.20 3.13
CA MET A 92 9.22 -9.46 3.62
C MET A 92 8.99 -10.97 3.52
N PRO A 93 8.64 -11.66 4.63
CA PRO A 93 8.44 -13.09 4.59
C PRO A 93 7.30 -13.37 3.61
N GLN A 94 7.62 -14.13 2.57
CA GLN A 94 6.60 -14.73 1.73
C GLN A 94 5.68 -15.50 2.66
N ILE A 95 4.43 -15.08 2.76
CA ILE A 95 3.43 -15.85 3.50
C ILE A 95 3.33 -17.18 2.75
N GLU A 96 3.93 -18.22 3.34
CA GLU A 96 3.77 -19.60 2.89
C GLU A 96 2.28 -19.85 2.77
N SER A 97 1.83 -20.05 1.53
CA SER A 97 0.48 -20.51 1.25
C SER A 97 0.35 -21.91 1.84
N VAL A 98 -0.10 -22.01 3.09
CA VAL A 98 -0.51 -23.27 3.68
C VAL A 98 -1.86 -23.65 3.05
N LEU A 99 -1.78 -24.16 1.83
CA LEU A 99 -2.73 -25.09 1.25
C LEU A 99 -2.18 -26.49 1.54
N ALA A 100 -2.49 -27.03 2.72
CA ALA A 100 -2.45 -28.46 2.98
C ALA A 100 -3.87 -28.81 3.45
N ASP A 101 -4.73 -29.10 2.48
CA ASP A 101 -5.16 -30.47 2.16
C ASP A 101 -6.15 -31.00 3.22
N VAL A 102 -7.42 -30.81 2.91
CA VAL A 102 -8.52 -31.50 3.60
C VAL A 102 -8.88 -32.68 2.71
N ALA A 103 -8.35 -33.85 3.03
CA ALA A 103 -8.78 -35.14 2.50
C ALA A 103 -8.70 -36.21 3.60
#